data_AF-A0A352XZT0-F1
#
_entry.id   AF-A0A352XZT0-F1
#
_cell.length_a   1.000
_cell.length_b   1.000
_cell.length_c   1.000
_cell.angle_alpha   90.00
_cell.angle_beta   90.00
_cell.angle_gamma   90.00
#
_symmetry.space_group_name_H-M   'P 1'
#
loop_
_entity.id
_entity.type
_entity.pdbx_description
1 polymer ?
#
loop_
_entity_poly.entity_id
_entity_poly.type
_entity_poly.pdbx_seq_one_letter_code
_entity_poly.pdbx_strand_id
1 'polypeptide(L)'
;MQGIPELLAQLEQMLDTSDERQNIARPRLPVDRVFTLTGFGTIVTGTLLDGTFKTGQEVEILPQGLKTRIRSLQTHQHKLDVTQPGSRVAMNLASVSRADLTRGDVVALPGQLRPTMLVDAHIQLLADAPRSLAHNTQVDFYSGSQEVPARVRLLDVEELQPGQSAWVQLRLSRPAVLARRDRFIVRIPSPSTTIGGGAIVDVQPRYHRRFQTAILDRLATLEQGVPEELVLAALDRRTRMAGTPTSVIKGQSVKGFNGYELTEVVKQSNLAQDVTQQTLETLLQEGRVRRIGTTWFTQSVWDAVVEETVRLLNEQHRQYPLRSGLSKEEWRTRLNLSSRAAAEIFATLQAEGIVAEATTSGSIRLPEFVPRFNKAQQQQVEQLLLRFRESPYTTPGRGETETLVGPEVLNALIEQGQFVKLGDGVLFLHETYVEAIAKLVQFIREHGTMTVSEARDVLGATRKYILPLLEHMDTLKITRRIGDERVLGIQA
;
A
#
# COMPACT_ATOMS: atom_id res chain seq x y z
N MET A 1 46.63 23.28 39.48
CA MET A 1 45.24 22.84 39.30
C MET A 1 45.15 21.38 39.76
N GLN A 2 44.90 21.14 41.05
CA GLN A 2 44.65 19.78 41.57
C GLN A 2 43.34 19.24 40.98
N GLY A 3 43.28 17.93 40.69
CA GLY A 3 42.08 17.25 40.19
C GLY A 3 41.86 17.24 38.67
N ILE A 4 42.68 17.95 37.87
CA ILE A 4 42.57 17.90 36.40
C ILE A 4 42.85 16.51 35.82
N PRO A 5 43.92 15.79 36.23
CA PRO A 5 44.20 14.46 35.70
C PRO A 5 43.06 13.47 36.01
N GLU A 6 42.47 13.56 37.21
CA GLU A 6 41.34 12.74 37.64
C GLU A 6 40.09 13.05 36.82
N LEU A 7 39.80 14.34 36.57
CA LEU A 7 38.71 14.76 35.71
C LEU A 7 38.88 14.25 34.27
N LEU A 8 40.08 14.36 33.70
CA LEU A 8 40.37 13.88 32.34
C LEU A 8 40.16 12.37 32.23
N ALA A 9 40.67 11.60 33.21
CA ALA A 9 40.48 10.15 33.23
C ALA A 9 38.99 9.76 33.34
N GLN A 10 38.20 10.48 34.15
CA GLN A 10 36.75 10.25 34.23
C GLN A 10 36.02 10.61 32.94
N LEU A 11 36.42 11.70 32.27
CA LEU A 11 35.85 12.07 30.97
C LEU A 11 36.17 11.02 29.90
N GLU A 12 37.40 10.51 29.84
CA GLU A 12 37.79 9.42 28.93
C GLU A 12 36.95 8.16 29.18
N GLN A 13 36.82 7.75 30.45
CA GLN A 13 36.00 6.59 30.81
C GLN A 13 34.51 6.76 30.44
N MET A 14 33.97 7.96 30.59
CA MET A 14 32.59 8.27 30.17
C MET A 14 32.43 8.23 28.64
N LEU A 15 33.44 8.69 27.90
CA LEU A 15 33.42 8.66 26.44
C LEU A 15 33.51 7.21 25.91
N ASP A 16 34.35 6.37 26.51
CA ASP A 16 34.52 4.96 26.11
C ASP A 16 33.25 4.12 26.33
N THR A 17 32.40 4.52 27.27
CA THR A 17 31.15 3.82 27.61
C THR A 17 29.90 4.44 26.98
N SER A 18 30.06 5.53 26.22
CA SER A 18 28.95 6.23 25.58
C SER A 18 28.63 5.67 24.21
N ASP A 19 27.35 5.42 23.94
CA ASP A 19 26.90 5.04 22.60
C ASP A 19 27.14 6.18 21.60
N GLU A 20 27.68 5.84 20.42
CA GLU A 20 27.74 6.77 19.31
C GLU A 20 26.33 7.25 18.93
N ARG A 21 26.21 8.55 18.61
CA ARG A 21 24.93 9.11 18.16
C ARG A 21 24.52 8.45 16.84
N GLN A 22 23.38 7.77 16.88
CA GLN A 22 22.82 7.07 15.72
C GLN A 22 22.67 8.00 14.51
N ASN A 23 23.18 7.55 13.37
CA ASN A 23 22.96 8.18 12.08
C ASN A 23 21.80 7.48 11.37
N ILE A 24 20.61 8.09 11.40
CA ILE A 24 19.41 7.56 10.74
C ILE A 24 19.15 8.24 9.38
N ALA A 25 20.20 8.82 8.78
CA ALA A 25 20.15 9.52 7.49
C ALA A 25 19.13 10.68 7.40
N ARG A 26 18.78 11.27 8.54
CA ARG A 26 17.84 12.39 8.65
C ARG A 26 18.47 13.56 9.41
N PRO A 27 19.49 14.23 8.84
CA PRO A 27 20.21 15.27 9.54
C PRO A 27 19.29 16.46 9.85
N ARG A 28 19.37 16.92 11.10
CA ARG A 28 18.68 18.13 11.54
C ARG A 28 19.56 18.94 12.48
N LEU A 29 19.58 20.25 12.25
CA LEU A 29 20.36 21.20 13.01
C LEU A 29 19.42 22.23 13.63
N PRO A 30 18.97 22.04 14.89
CA PRO A 30 18.27 23.07 15.63
C PRO A 30 19.17 24.28 15.83
N VAL A 31 18.76 25.43 15.28
CA VAL A 31 19.53 26.66 15.29
C VAL A 31 19.46 27.29 16.68
N ASP A 32 20.62 27.43 17.32
CA ASP A 32 20.75 28.07 18.64
C ASP A 32 21.21 29.52 18.54
N ARG A 33 21.98 29.87 17.49
CA ARG A 33 22.45 31.23 17.20
C ARG A 33 22.48 31.51 15.70
N VAL A 34 22.20 32.76 15.36
CA VAL A 34 22.29 33.29 13.99
C VAL A 34 23.14 34.56 14.01
N PHE A 35 24.16 34.61 13.16
CA PHE A 35 25.00 35.80 13.02
C PHE A 35 25.49 35.93 11.58
N THR A 36 26.06 37.09 11.26
CA THR A 36 26.60 37.40 9.94
C THR A 36 28.07 37.75 10.06
N LEU A 37 28.89 37.20 9.16
CA LEU A 37 30.30 37.55 9.03
C LEU A 37 30.51 38.22 7.66
N THR A 38 31.19 39.37 7.67
CA THR A 38 31.52 40.14 6.47
C THR A 38 32.27 39.24 5.47
N GLY A 39 31.78 39.15 4.23
CA GLY A 39 32.36 38.31 3.19
C GLY A 39 31.92 36.83 3.22
N PHE A 40 31.33 36.34 4.31
CA PHE A 40 30.86 34.94 4.42
C PHE A 40 29.35 34.81 4.25
N GLY A 41 28.58 35.79 4.74
CA GLY A 41 27.12 35.78 4.72
C GLY A 41 26.51 35.38 6.06
N THR A 42 25.32 34.78 6.02
CA THR A 42 24.57 34.35 7.20
C THR A 42 25.04 32.98 7.66
N ILE A 43 25.43 32.90 8.93
CA ILE A 43 25.90 31.67 9.57
C ILE A 43 24.97 31.33 10.72
N VAL A 44 24.57 30.06 10.76
CA VAL A 44 23.79 29.48 11.85
C VAL A 44 24.65 28.48 12.62
N THR A 45 24.46 28.40 13.93
CA THR A 45 25.07 27.34 14.74
C THR A 45 24.01 26.48 15.40
N GLY A 46 24.34 25.22 15.62
CA GLY A 46 23.50 24.27 16.34
C GLY A 46 24.26 22.98 16.65
N THR A 47 23.60 22.09 17.37
CA THR A 47 24.10 20.71 17.57
C THR A 47 23.45 19.82 16.54
N LEU A 48 24.26 19.12 15.73
CA LEU A 48 23.75 18.25 14.69
C LEU A 48 23.15 16.98 15.28
N LEU A 49 21.95 16.63 14.85
CA LEU A 49 21.26 15.41 15.24
C LEU A 49 20.99 14.54 14.01
N ASP A 50 20.93 13.23 14.22
CA ASP A 50 20.28 12.22 13.36
C ASP A 50 20.79 12.07 11.92
N GLY A 51 21.93 12.69 11.57
CA GLY A 51 22.59 12.46 10.28
C GLY A 51 23.77 13.38 9.99
N THR A 52 24.20 13.38 8.73
CA THR A 52 25.34 14.17 8.24
C THR A 52 24.90 15.20 7.20
N PHE A 53 25.48 16.40 7.23
CA PHE A 53 25.39 17.37 6.14
C PHE A 53 26.69 17.41 5.34
N LYS A 54 26.59 17.74 4.05
CA LYS A 54 27.74 17.95 3.17
C LYS A 54 27.77 19.37 2.62
N THR A 55 28.97 19.92 2.45
CA THR A 55 29.13 21.21 1.78
C THR A 55 28.57 21.15 0.35
N GLY A 56 27.88 22.22 -0.08
CA GLY A 56 27.21 22.29 -1.38
C GLY A 56 25.81 21.67 -1.43
N GLN A 57 25.39 20.96 -0.38
CA GLN A 57 24.07 20.32 -0.32
C GLN A 57 22.94 21.35 -0.21
N GLU A 58 21.81 21.07 -0.87
CA GLU A 58 20.57 21.82 -0.70
C GLU A 58 19.90 21.44 0.63
N VAL A 59 19.46 22.45 1.37
CA VAL A 59 18.80 22.31 2.67
C VAL A 59 17.57 23.20 2.75
N GLU A 60 16.68 22.86 3.65
CA GLU A 60 15.46 23.59 3.95
C GLU A 60 15.49 24.06 5.41
N ILE A 61 15.10 25.30 5.63
CA ILE A 61 14.99 25.90 6.95
C ILE A 61 13.51 25.92 7.34
N LEU A 62 13.20 25.19 8.41
CA LEU A 62 11.86 25.03 8.93
C LEU A 62 11.69 25.83 10.23
N PRO A 63 10.48 26.34 10.54
CA PRO A 63 9.19 26.01 9.93
C PRO A 63 8.82 26.79 8.66
N GLN A 64 9.59 27.80 8.25
CA GLN A 64 9.25 28.71 7.15
C GLN A 64 9.33 28.06 5.75
N GLY A 65 10.07 26.95 5.62
CA GLY A 65 10.26 26.25 4.34
C GLY A 65 11.24 26.96 3.39
N LEU A 66 12.18 27.73 3.94
CA LEU A 66 13.15 28.47 3.12
C LEU A 66 14.20 27.53 2.57
N LYS A 67 14.26 27.40 1.25
CA LYS A 67 15.28 26.59 0.57
C LYS A 67 16.57 27.39 0.43
N THR A 68 17.68 26.74 0.75
CA THR A 68 19.02 27.33 0.67
C THR A 68 20.05 26.24 0.36
N ARG A 69 21.32 26.64 0.24
CA ARG A 69 22.46 25.75 0.00
C ARG A 69 23.55 26.01 1.04
N ILE A 70 24.18 24.93 1.49
CA ILE A 70 25.33 24.98 2.38
C ILE A 70 26.55 25.48 1.61
N ARG A 71 27.10 26.63 1.99
CA ARG A 71 28.35 27.17 1.42
C ARG A 71 29.60 26.58 2.05
N SER A 72 29.57 26.39 3.37
CA SER A 72 30.68 25.83 4.14
C SER A 72 30.18 25.33 5.49
N LEU A 73 30.82 24.28 6.00
CA LEU A 73 30.61 23.74 7.35
C LEU A 73 31.88 23.91 8.18
N GLN A 74 31.71 24.25 9.46
CA GLN A 74 32.82 24.38 10.40
C GLN A 74 32.46 23.81 11.79
N THR A 75 33.43 23.22 12.46
CA THR A 75 33.35 22.80 13.87
C THR A 75 34.64 23.19 14.57
N HIS A 76 34.55 23.83 15.75
CA HIS A 76 35.72 24.31 16.51
C HIS A 76 36.80 25.04 15.67
N GLN A 77 36.37 25.95 14.77
CA GLN A 77 37.22 26.72 13.85
C GLN A 77 37.90 25.93 12.71
N HIS A 78 37.62 24.63 12.58
CA HIS A 78 38.08 23.81 11.47
C HIS A 78 36.99 23.68 10.40
N LYS A 79 37.36 23.83 9.12
CA LYS A 79 36.47 23.57 7.99
C LYS A 79 36.25 22.07 7.80
N LEU A 80 35.02 21.69 7.50
CA LEU A 80 34.61 20.32 7.25
C LEU A 80 33.89 20.21 5.90
N ASP A 81 34.13 19.11 5.19
CA ASP A 81 33.35 18.75 4.00
C ASP A 81 32.07 17.98 4.36
N VAL A 82 32.13 17.19 5.43
CA VAL A 82 31.05 16.36 5.97
C VAL A 82 31.00 16.48 7.48
N THR A 83 29.81 16.63 8.06
CA THR A 83 29.61 16.71 9.52
C THR A 83 29.19 15.36 10.10
N GLN A 84 29.50 15.11 11.36
CA GLN A 84 29.05 13.93 12.11
C GLN A 84 27.97 14.29 13.15
N PRO A 85 26.97 13.42 13.40
CA PRO A 85 25.98 13.63 14.47
C PRO A 85 26.64 13.86 15.83
N GLY A 86 26.01 14.66 16.69
CA GLY A 86 26.52 15.02 18.01
C GLY A 86 27.52 16.18 18.03
N SER A 87 28.03 16.59 16.86
CA SER A 87 28.96 17.72 16.75
C SER A 87 28.23 19.07 16.77
N ARG A 88 28.85 20.08 17.38
CA ARG A 88 28.42 21.48 17.20
C ARG A 88 28.90 21.99 15.85
N VAL A 89 27.96 22.38 14.99
CA VAL A 89 28.23 22.78 13.61
C VAL A 89 27.88 24.25 13.42
N ALA A 90 28.80 25.00 12.81
CA ALA A 90 28.55 26.29 12.20
C ALA A 90 28.35 26.10 10.70
N MET A 91 27.19 26.51 10.20
CA MET A 91 26.78 26.32 8.81
C MET A 91 26.57 27.68 8.15
N ASN A 92 27.31 27.91 7.07
CA ASN A 92 27.14 29.10 6.24
C ASN A 92 26.10 28.84 5.14
N LEU A 93 25.07 29.68 5.07
CA LEU A 93 23.91 29.49 4.21
C LEU A 93 23.90 30.52 3.06
N ALA A 94 23.55 30.05 1.86
CA ALA A 94 23.44 30.90 0.68
C ALA A 94 22.07 31.59 0.59
N SER A 95 22.04 32.86 0.18
CA SER A 95 20.79 33.53 -0.22
C SER A 95 19.73 33.63 0.87
N VAL A 96 20.13 33.65 2.15
CA VAL A 96 19.24 33.89 3.30
C VAL A 96 19.80 35.03 4.14
N SER A 97 18.95 35.96 4.56
CA SER A 97 19.38 37.05 5.44
C SER A 97 19.28 36.65 6.92
N ARG A 98 20.00 37.35 7.80
CA ARG A 98 19.86 37.16 9.24
C ARG A 98 18.45 37.46 9.75
N ALA A 99 17.73 38.37 9.10
CA ALA A 99 16.38 38.78 9.53
C ALA A 99 15.33 37.69 9.29
N ASP A 100 15.59 36.79 8.35
CA ASP A 100 14.69 35.68 8.01
C ASP A 100 14.83 34.50 8.99
N LEU A 101 15.85 34.53 9.85
CA LEU A 101 16.25 33.41 10.70
C LEU A 101 16.22 33.78 12.17
N THR A 102 15.70 32.86 12.97
CA THR A 102 15.57 33.02 14.41
C THR A 102 16.03 31.78 15.15
N ARG A 103 16.33 31.95 16.44
CA ARG A 103 16.60 30.81 17.32
C ARG A 103 15.36 29.91 17.38
N GLY A 104 15.57 28.61 17.21
CA GLY A 104 14.50 27.61 17.16
C GLY A 104 14.13 27.19 15.74
N ASP A 105 14.62 27.87 14.69
CA ASP A 105 14.53 27.32 13.35
C ASP A 105 15.37 26.02 13.26
N VAL A 106 15.01 25.13 12.35
CA VAL A 106 15.69 23.85 12.16
C VAL A 106 16.11 23.73 10.71
N VAL A 107 17.41 23.53 10.47
CA VAL A 107 17.92 23.20 9.15
C VAL A 107 17.85 21.69 8.96
N ALA A 108 17.22 21.24 7.87
CA ALA A 108 17.06 19.83 7.52
C ALA A 108 17.22 19.62 6.01
N LEU A 109 17.22 18.37 5.56
CA LEU A 109 17.10 18.10 4.12
C LEU A 109 15.68 18.38 3.62
N PRO A 110 15.52 18.85 2.37
CA PRO A 110 14.21 19.20 1.84
C PRO A 110 13.22 18.04 1.93
N GLY A 111 12.03 18.31 2.50
CA GLY A 111 10.93 17.36 2.58
C GLY A 111 11.07 16.21 3.60
N GLN A 112 12.18 16.12 4.35
CA GLN A 112 12.36 15.08 5.36
C GLN A 112 11.63 15.33 6.68
N LEU A 113 11.47 16.61 7.04
CA LEU A 113 10.75 17.03 8.25
C LEU A 113 9.59 17.94 7.87
N ARG A 114 8.57 17.97 8.73
CA ARG A 114 7.39 18.81 8.56
C ARG A 114 7.07 19.54 9.85
N PRO A 115 6.72 20.83 9.79
CA PRO A 115 6.28 21.55 10.96
C PRO A 115 4.91 21.03 11.41
N THR A 116 4.71 20.96 12.73
CA THR A 116 3.47 20.47 13.35
C THR A 116 3.01 21.41 14.46
N MET A 117 1.71 21.46 14.72
CA MET A 117 1.11 22.18 15.85
C MET A 117 0.44 21.25 16.86
N LEU A 118 0.45 19.94 16.61
CA LEU A 118 -0.18 18.95 17.46
C LEU A 118 0.77 17.76 17.56
N VAL A 119 1.08 17.31 18.76
CA VAL A 119 1.92 16.13 18.99
C VAL A 119 1.35 15.27 20.11
N ASP A 120 1.51 13.97 19.99
CA ASP A 120 1.23 13.03 21.08
C ASP A 120 2.55 12.72 21.77
N ALA A 121 2.53 12.74 23.09
CA ALA A 121 3.70 12.60 23.93
C ALA A 121 3.36 11.82 25.19
N HIS A 122 4.38 11.17 25.75
CA HIS A 122 4.34 10.66 27.10
C HIS A 122 5.06 11.67 27.99
N ILE A 123 4.35 12.22 28.98
CA ILE A 123 4.88 13.23 29.89
C ILE A 123 5.05 12.65 31.29
N GLN A 124 6.12 13.04 31.96
CA GLN A 124 6.37 12.78 33.36
C GLN A 124 6.51 14.09 34.11
N LEU A 125 5.74 14.27 35.18
CA LEU A 125 5.92 15.38 36.10
C LEU A 125 7.06 15.06 37.07
N LEU A 126 7.83 16.10 37.39
CA LEU A 126 8.82 15.99 38.45
C LEU A 126 8.13 15.80 39.81
N ALA A 127 8.79 15.10 40.73
CA ALA A 127 8.26 14.87 42.07
C ALA A 127 8.18 16.15 42.91
N ASP A 128 9.05 17.12 42.62
CA ASP A 128 9.12 18.44 43.25
C ASP A 128 8.30 19.51 42.50
N ALA A 129 7.45 19.11 41.54
CA ALA A 129 6.58 20.04 40.84
C ALA A 129 5.64 20.75 41.84
N PRO A 130 5.48 22.09 41.74
CA PRO A 130 4.80 22.88 42.76
C PRO A 130 3.28 22.63 42.83
N ARG A 131 2.69 22.08 41.76
CA ARG A 131 1.27 21.75 41.66
C ARG A 131 1.05 20.63 40.67
N SER A 132 -0.08 19.95 40.80
CA SER A 132 -0.61 19.05 39.78
C SER A 132 -0.84 19.78 38.45
N LEU A 133 -0.72 19.03 37.35
CA LEU A 133 -1.00 19.53 36.01
C LEU A 133 -2.44 19.18 35.64
N ALA A 134 -3.30 20.20 35.61
CA ALA A 134 -4.69 20.05 35.21
C ALA A 134 -4.84 19.96 33.68
N HIS A 135 -5.96 19.39 33.25
CA HIS A 135 -6.32 19.34 31.83
C HIS A 135 -6.41 20.75 31.20
N ASN A 136 -5.92 20.89 29.96
CA ASN A 136 -5.93 22.12 29.16
C ASN A 136 -5.10 23.27 29.77
N THR A 137 -4.17 22.97 30.67
CA THR A 137 -3.22 23.93 31.22
C THR A 137 -2.26 24.43 30.15
N GLN A 138 -1.96 25.74 30.18
CA GLN A 138 -0.96 26.35 29.34
C GLN A 138 0.44 26.20 29.96
N VAL A 139 1.40 25.75 29.15
CA VAL A 139 2.80 25.52 29.53
C VAL A 139 3.71 26.07 28.44
N ASP A 140 4.96 26.36 28.79
CA ASP A 140 6.00 26.62 27.80
C ASP A 140 6.70 25.30 27.48
N PHE A 141 6.64 24.90 26.21
CA PHE A 141 7.23 23.68 25.68
C PHE A 141 8.59 23.98 25.07
N TYR A 142 9.60 23.21 25.50
CA TYR A 142 10.97 23.32 25.01
C TYR A 142 11.39 22.01 24.36
N SER A 143 11.89 22.07 23.12
CA SER A 143 12.49 20.95 22.42
C SER A 143 13.63 21.45 21.54
N GLY A 144 14.81 20.84 21.63
CA GLY A 144 16.02 21.35 20.97
C GLY A 144 16.30 22.81 21.35
N SER A 145 16.35 23.70 20.35
CA SER A 145 16.49 25.15 20.55
C SER A 145 15.16 25.90 20.52
N GLN A 146 14.03 25.20 20.38
CA GLN A 146 12.68 25.76 20.26
C GLN A 146 12.03 26.01 21.61
N GLU A 147 11.31 27.12 21.72
CA GLU A 147 10.47 27.51 22.86
C GLU A 147 9.10 27.93 22.35
N VAL A 148 8.06 27.14 22.66
CA VAL A 148 6.72 27.33 22.10
C VAL A 148 5.68 27.21 23.21
N PRO A 149 4.81 28.21 23.42
CA PRO A 149 3.66 28.03 24.29
C PRO A 149 2.77 26.90 23.79
N ALA A 150 2.35 26.01 24.69
CA ALA A 150 1.55 24.83 24.38
C ALA A 150 0.41 24.67 25.39
N ARG A 151 -0.68 24.02 24.96
CA ARG A 151 -1.73 23.55 25.86
C ARG A 151 -1.64 22.04 26.01
N VAL A 152 -1.61 21.58 27.26
CA VAL A 152 -1.51 20.16 27.59
C VAL A 152 -2.91 19.55 27.69
N ARG A 153 -3.16 18.51 26.89
CA ARG A 153 -4.40 17.75 26.93
C ARG A 153 -4.12 16.34 27.47
N LEU A 154 -4.52 16.08 28.71
CA LEU A 154 -4.43 14.75 29.34
C LEU A 154 -5.42 13.76 28.69
N LEU A 155 -4.94 12.57 28.32
CA LEU A 155 -5.72 11.57 27.57
C LEU A 155 -6.22 10.42 28.45
N ASP A 156 -5.45 10.01 29.45
CA ASP A 156 -5.68 8.87 30.35
C ASP A 156 -6.09 9.27 31.77
N VAL A 157 -5.78 10.50 32.19
CA VAL A 157 -6.10 11.03 33.53
C VAL A 157 -6.89 12.35 33.47
N GLU A 158 -7.57 12.67 34.58
CA GLU A 158 -8.22 13.98 34.77
C GLU A 158 -7.23 15.07 35.15
N GLU A 159 -6.31 14.72 36.03
CA GLU A 159 -5.28 15.58 36.58
C GLU A 159 -4.04 14.75 36.87
N LEU A 160 -2.87 15.27 36.53
CA LEU A 160 -1.61 14.58 36.67
C LEU A 160 -0.87 15.05 37.92
N GLN A 161 -0.61 14.14 38.86
CA GLN A 161 0.04 14.47 40.13
C GLN A 161 1.57 14.51 39.98
N PRO A 162 2.29 15.27 40.84
CA PRO A 162 3.75 15.26 40.89
C PRO A 162 4.32 13.84 41.02
N GLY A 163 5.37 13.53 40.26
CA GLY A 163 6.02 12.22 40.22
C GLY A 163 5.32 11.16 39.36
N GLN A 164 4.14 11.44 38.79
CA GLN A 164 3.42 10.54 37.90
C GLN A 164 3.68 10.84 36.42
N SER A 165 3.33 9.88 35.56
CA SER A 165 3.35 10.03 34.10
C SER A 165 1.96 9.82 33.49
N ALA A 166 1.77 10.37 32.30
CA ALA A 166 0.51 10.26 31.56
C ALA A 166 0.69 10.44 30.06
N TRP A 167 -0.28 9.92 29.31
CA TRP A 167 -0.43 10.19 27.88
C TRP A 167 -1.05 11.55 27.64
N VAL A 168 -0.37 12.37 26.83
CA VAL A 168 -0.82 13.73 26.53
C VAL A 168 -0.79 14.04 25.05
N GLN A 169 -1.71 14.91 24.66
CA GLN A 169 -1.65 15.60 23.39
C GLN A 169 -1.30 17.07 23.64
N LEU A 170 -0.21 17.53 23.05
CA LEU A 170 0.28 18.90 23.19
C LEU A 170 -0.14 19.70 21.96
N ARG A 171 -0.96 20.73 22.17
CA ARG A 171 -1.31 21.68 21.11
C ARG A 171 -0.42 22.91 21.21
N LEU A 172 0.45 23.08 20.23
CA LEU A 172 1.38 24.18 20.13
C LEU A 172 0.67 25.42 19.58
N SER A 173 1.05 26.59 20.09
CA SER A 173 0.55 27.91 19.64
C SER A 173 1.08 28.31 18.26
N ARG A 174 2.28 27.82 17.90
CA ARG A 174 2.94 28.02 16.60
C ARG A 174 3.57 26.72 16.12
N PRO A 175 3.80 26.55 14.81
CA PRO A 175 4.37 25.33 14.27
C PRO A 175 5.79 25.07 14.80
N ALA A 176 6.08 23.82 15.14
CA ALA A 176 7.38 23.36 15.60
C ALA A 176 7.89 22.17 14.77
N VAL A 177 9.21 21.97 14.73
CA VAL A 177 9.85 20.95 13.91
C VAL A 177 10.37 19.88 14.85
N LEU A 178 9.63 18.78 14.93
CA LEU A 178 9.81 17.74 15.93
C LEU A 178 10.00 16.39 15.25
N ALA A 179 10.76 15.52 15.89
CA ALA A 179 10.89 14.12 15.51
C ALA A 179 10.37 13.22 16.63
N ARG A 180 10.05 11.98 16.28
CA ARG A 180 9.69 10.97 17.27
C ARG A 180 10.91 10.67 18.15
N ARG A 181 10.67 10.38 19.43
CA ARG A 181 11.66 10.21 20.51
C ARG A 181 12.42 11.46 20.91
N ASP A 182 12.06 12.62 20.35
CA ASP A 182 12.57 13.88 20.88
C ASP A 182 12.19 14.02 22.34
N ARG A 183 13.19 14.35 23.15
CA ARG A 183 12.96 14.74 24.54
C ARG A 183 12.54 16.20 24.57
N PHE A 184 11.54 16.49 25.38
CA PHE A 184 11.07 17.85 25.61
C PHE A 184 10.96 18.14 27.10
N ILE A 185 10.94 19.42 27.43
CA ILE A 185 10.73 19.94 28.77
C ILE A 185 9.50 20.83 28.76
N VAL A 186 8.72 20.80 29.82
CA VAL A 186 7.61 21.73 30.05
C VAL A 186 7.86 22.60 31.27
N ARG A 187 7.51 23.88 31.15
CA ARG A 187 7.63 24.86 32.22
C ARG A 187 6.32 25.61 32.43
N ILE A 188 6.09 26.08 33.65
CA ILE A 188 5.04 27.07 33.91
C ILE A 188 5.58 28.45 33.47
N PRO A 189 4.81 29.30 32.79
CA PRO A 189 5.29 30.60 32.33
C PRO A 189 5.66 31.56 33.47
N SER A 190 4.85 31.59 34.53
CA SER A 190 5.03 32.50 35.68
C SER A 190 4.67 31.83 37.01
N PRO A 191 5.61 31.70 37.96
CA PRO A 191 7.06 31.88 37.80
C PRO A 191 7.66 30.78 36.89
N SER A 192 8.71 31.12 36.14
CA SER A 192 9.33 30.22 35.16
C SER A 192 10.00 29.00 35.80
N THR A 193 9.22 27.93 35.98
CA THR A 193 9.62 26.74 36.73
C THR A 193 9.44 25.50 35.89
N THR A 194 10.46 24.64 35.83
CA THR A 194 10.35 23.33 35.18
C THR A 194 9.46 22.42 35.99
N ILE A 195 8.43 21.88 35.36
CA ILE A 195 7.45 21.00 36.03
C ILE A 195 7.55 19.55 35.58
N GLY A 196 8.20 19.29 34.45
CA GLY A 196 8.23 17.97 33.86
C GLY A 196 8.92 17.95 32.51
N GLY A 197 8.93 16.78 31.92
CA GLY A 197 9.46 16.53 30.59
C GLY A 197 8.97 15.18 30.09
N GLY A 198 9.37 14.83 28.88
CA GLY A 198 8.88 13.61 28.27
C GLY A 198 9.51 13.32 26.93
N ALA A 199 8.93 12.35 26.23
CA ALA A 199 9.32 11.98 24.89
C ALA A 199 8.14 12.12 23.92
N ILE A 200 8.44 12.59 22.70
CA ILE A 200 7.46 12.67 21.62
C ILE A 200 7.23 11.28 21.04
N VAL A 201 5.97 10.91 20.90
CA VAL A 201 5.57 9.59 20.39
C VAL A 201 5.00 9.68 18.97
N ASP A 202 4.15 10.67 18.69
CA ASP A 202 3.66 10.95 17.33
C ASP A 202 3.73 12.46 17.04
N VAL A 203 4.32 12.80 15.89
CA VAL A 203 4.52 14.19 15.43
C VAL A 203 3.37 14.68 14.54
N GLN A 204 2.52 13.78 14.05
CA GLN A 204 1.36 14.11 13.20
C GLN A 204 0.07 13.38 13.64
N PRO A 205 -0.32 13.49 14.91
CA PRO A 205 -1.55 12.89 15.37
C PRO A 205 -2.77 13.66 14.85
N ARG A 206 -3.91 12.98 14.91
CA ARG A 206 -5.22 13.64 14.84
C ARG A 206 -5.66 14.02 16.24
N TYR A 207 -6.65 14.90 16.33
CA TYR A 207 -7.26 15.20 17.61
C TYR A 207 -7.91 13.96 18.22
N HIS A 208 -7.56 13.65 19.47
CA HIS A 208 -8.05 12.46 20.18
C HIS A 208 -9.14 12.81 21.19
N ARG A 209 -10.14 11.93 21.31
CA ARG A 209 -11.05 11.96 22.45
C ARG A 209 -10.35 11.34 23.65
N ARG A 210 -10.66 11.83 24.85
CA ARG A 210 -10.07 11.36 26.11
C ARG A 210 -10.60 9.97 26.48
N PHE A 211 -9.85 9.24 27.28
CA PHE A 211 -10.19 7.93 27.85
C PHE A 211 -10.54 6.86 26.80
N GLN A 212 -9.89 6.92 25.64
CA GLN A 212 -10.04 5.90 24.60
C GLN A 212 -8.92 4.86 24.71
N THR A 213 -9.26 3.66 25.22
CA THR A 213 -8.32 2.54 25.40
C THR A 213 -7.56 2.21 24.12
N ALA A 214 -8.25 2.12 22.98
CA ALA A 214 -7.63 1.84 21.68
C ALA A 214 -6.54 2.86 21.27
N ILE A 215 -6.63 4.12 21.74
CA ILE A 215 -5.60 5.13 21.48
C ILE A 215 -4.43 4.95 22.42
N LEU A 216 -4.69 4.68 23.70
CA LEU A 216 -3.65 4.44 24.71
C LEU A 216 -2.80 3.22 24.37
N ASP A 217 -3.43 2.11 23.99
CA ASP A 217 -2.73 0.88 23.57
C ASP A 217 -1.84 1.14 22.36
N ARG A 218 -2.33 1.93 21.41
CA ARG A 218 -1.55 2.35 20.24
C ARG A 218 -0.36 3.23 20.64
N LEU A 219 -0.56 4.22 21.50
CA LEU A 219 0.51 5.11 21.94
C LEU A 219 1.59 4.34 22.71
N ALA A 220 1.20 3.40 23.56
CA ALA A 220 2.12 2.49 24.23
C ALA A 220 2.92 1.65 23.22
N THR A 221 2.26 1.11 22.20
CA THR A 221 2.93 0.39 21.10
C THR A 221 3.90 1.31 20.34
N LEU A 222 3.52 2.57 20.08
CA LEU A 222 4.40 3.54 19.40
C LEU A 222 5.58 3.99 20.28
N GLU A 223 5.46 3.99 21.60
CA GLU A 223 6.57 4.32 22.49
C GLU A 223 7.56 3.15 22.60
N GLN A 224 7.05 1.93 22.73
CA GLN A 224 7.84 0.70 22.85
C GLN A 224 8.41 0.22 21.50
N GLY A 225 7.72 0.49 20.40
CA GLY A 225 7.84 -0.27 19.16
C GLY A 225 9.20 -0.24 18.46
N VAL A 226 9.71 -1.45 18.23
CA VAL A 226 10.72 -1.84 17.24
C VAL A 226 10.25 -1.40 15.84
N PRO A 227 11.15 -1.05 14.89
CA PRO A 227 10.81 -0.70 13.50
C PRO A 227 9.67 -1.51 12.87
N GLU A 228 9.66 -2.82 13.13
CA GLU A 228 8.66 -3.78 12.66
C GLU A 228 7.23 -3.47 13.08
N GLU A 229 6.99 -3.20 14.36
CA GLU A 229 5.64 -2.92 14.88
C GLU A 229 5.05 -1.64 14.29
N LEU A 230 5.92 -0.68 13.95
CA LEU A 230 5.53 0.60 13.37
C LEU A 230 5.13 0.44 11.91
N VAL A 231 5.86 -0.40 11.18
CA VAL A 231 5.53 -0.75 9.80
C VAL A 231 4.22 -1.52 9.76
N LEU A 232 4.03 -2.50 10.66
CA LEU A 232 2.77 -3.24 10.77
C LEU A 232 1.61 -2.33 11.18
N ALA A 233 1.80 -1.46 12.17
CA ALA A 233 0.79 -0.48 12.58
C ALA A 233 0.45 0.52 11.47
N ALA A 234 1.43 0.91 10.64
CA ALA A 234 1.21 1.75 9.48
C ALA A 234 0.36 1.03 8.42
N LEU A 235 0.65 -0.24 8.13
CA LEU A 235 -0.15 -1.06 7.21
C LEU A 235 -1.56 -1.37 7.74
N ASP A 236 -1.76 -1.41 9.07
CA ASP A 236 -3.05 -1.67 9.71
C ASP A 236 -3.97 -0.43 9.86
N ARG A 237 -3.49 0.79 9.58
CA ARG A 237 -4.16 2.06 9.95
C ARG A 237 -5.60 2.22 9.42
N ARG A 238 -6.07 1.44 8.44
CA ARG A 238 -7.46 1.46 7.95
C ARG A 238 -8.29 0.23 8.33
N THR A 239 -7.69 -0.89 8.69
CA THR A 239 -8.42 -2.15 8.88
C THR A 239 -9.19 -2.16 10.22
N ARG A 240 -8.76 -1.40 11.22
CA ARG A 240 -9.35 -1.38 12.58
C ARG A 240 -10.53 -0.42 12.79
N MET A 241 -11.14 0.13 11.73
CA MET A 241 -12.45 0.82 11.82
C MET A 241 -13.58 -0.20 11.64
N ALA A 242 -13.63 -1.22 12.50
CA ALA A 242 -14.72 -2.19 12.56
C ALA A 242 -14.87 -2.66 14.02
N GLY A 243 -15.39 -1.78 14.87
CA GLY A 243 -15.49 -2.04 16.29
C GLY A 243 -16.42 -1.11 17.05
N THR A 244 -17.53 -0.67 16.47
CA THR A 244 -18.74 -0.23 17.22
C THR A 244 -19.95 -0.29 16.28
N PRO A 245 -21.08 -0.91 16.70
CA PRO A 245 -22.32 -0.88 15.95
C PRO A 245 -22.96 0.52 16.07
N THR A 246 -23.83 0.84 15.12
CA THR A 246 -24.75 2.00 15.10
C THR A 246 -24.22 3.25 14.38
N SER A 247 -24.42 3.29 13.07
CA SER A 247 -25.38 4.22 12.47
C SER A 247 -25.59 3.87 10.99
N VAL A 248 -26.76 3.32 10.70
CA VAL A 248 -27.27 3.07 9.36
C VAL A 248 -27.92 4.36 8.88
N ILE A 249 -27.16 5.22 8.17
CA ILE A 249 -27.76 6.28 7.34
C ILE A 249 -26.98 6.34 6.03
N LYS A 250 -27.65 5.89 4.95
CA LYS A 250 -27.31 6.05 3.53
C LYS A 250 -25.89 5.62 3.10
N GLY A 251 -25.70 4.29 3.08
CA GLY A 251 -25.21 3.59 1.90
C GLY A 251 -23.78 3.85 1.45
N GLN A 252 -22.81 3.44 2.27
CA GLN A 252 -21.55 2.73 1.90
C GLN A 252 -20.49 2.97 3.00
N SER A 253 -20.62 2.26 4.13
CA SER A 253 -19.45 1.97 4.97
C SER A 253 -18.78 0.74 4.38
N VAL A 254 -17.80 0.95 3.51
CA VAL A 254 -17.11 -0.18 2.87
C VAL A 254 -15.80 -0.46 3.60
N LYS A 255 -15.68 -1.70 4.11
CA LYS A 255 -14.42 -2.32 4.50
C LYS A 255 -13.52 -2.36 3.26
N GLY A 256 -12.68 -1.34 3.06
CA GLY A 256 -11.70 -1.36 1.98
C GLY A 256 -10.46 -2.12 2.40
N PHE A 257 -10.15 -3.21 1.70
CA PHE A 257 -8.86 -3.89 1.82
C PHE A 257 -7.80 -3.07 1.09
N ASN A 258 -7.11 -2.19 1.81
CA ASN A 258 -6.11 -1.31 1.22
C ASN A 258 -4.70 -1.82 1.51
N GLY A 259 -3.92 -2.01 0.44
CA GLY A 259 -2.46 -2.08 0.52
C GLY A 259 -1.86 -0.68 0.40
N TYR A 260 -0.59 -0.54 0.78
CA TYR A 260 0.11 0.73 0.77
C TYR A 260 1.42 0.61 -0.01
N GLU A 261 1.75 1.64 -0.79
CA GLU A 261 3.07 1.71 -1.42
C GLU A 261 4.16 2.08 -0.41
N LEU A 262 5.42 1.74 -0.70
CA LEU A 262 6.56 2.03 0.18
C LEU A 262 6.58 3.50 0.63
N THR A 263 6.35 4.45 -0.29
CA THR A 263 6.37 5.88 0.04
C THR A 263 5.27 6.28 1.05
N GLU A 264 4.14 5.59 1.05
CA GLU A 264 3.05 5.81 1.98
C GLU A 264 3.36 5.17 3.33
N VAL A 265 3.93 3.96 3.34
CA VAL A 265 4.37 3.29 4.58
C VAL A 265 5.46 4.10 5.27
N VAL A 266 6.41 4.68 4.53
CA VAL A 266 7.44 5.59 5.06
C VAL A 266 6.80 6.82 5.72
N LYS A 267 5.86 7.47 5.03
CA LYS A 267 5.12 8.62 5.58
C LYS A 267 4.33 8.27 6.83
N GLN A 268 3.75 7.08 6.90
CA GLN A 268 2.87 6.67 7.99
C GLN A 268 3.63 6.10 9.20
N SER A 269 4.72 5.38 8.98
CA SER A 269 5.60 4.84 10.02
C SER A 269 6.54 5.89 10.61
N ASN A 270 6.70 7.04 9.93
CA ASN A 270 7.66 8.10 10.23
C ASN A 270 9.14 7.63 10.26
N LEU A 271 9.43 6.46 9.70
CA LEU A 271 10.79 5.92 9.58
C LEU A 271 11.51 6.47 8.33
N ALA A 272 12.83 6.30 8.26
CA ALA A 272 13.58 6.54 7.02
C ALA A 272 13.24 5.48 5.97
N GLN A 273 13.31 5.83 4.69
CA GLN A 273 12.92 4.92 3.60
C GLN A 273 13.70 3.61 3.63
N ASP A 274 15.00 3.70 3.87
CA ASP A 274 15.95 2.59 3.89
C ASP A 274 15.61 1.62 5.03
N VAL A 275 15.32 2.16 6.22
CA VAL A 275 14.91 1.40 7.40
C VAL A 275 13.54 0.77 7.19
N THR A 276 12.57 1.50 6.65
CA THR A 276 11.25 0.95 6.32
C THR A 276 11.36 -0.19 5.33
N GLN A 277 12.20 -0.06 4.31
CA GLN A 277 12.42 -1.09 3.31
C GLN A 277 13.05 -2.35 3.92
N GLN A 278 14.15 -2.21 4.66
CA GLN A 278 14.79 -3.35 5.34
C GLN A 278 13.82 -4.04 6.32
N THR A 279 13.01 -3.25 7.02
CA THR A 279 11.99 -3.78 7.94
C THR A 279 10.91 -4.54 7.18
N LEU A 280 10.41 -4.01 6.06
CA LEU A 280 9.43 -4.71 5.21
C LEU A 280 10.01 -6.00 4.60
N GLU A 281 11.28 -6.00 4.21
CA GLU A 281 11.97 -7.19 3.72
C GLU A 281 12.13 -8.26 4.82
N THR A 282 12.45 -7.84 6.04
CA THR A 282 12.51 -8.75 7.21
C THR A 282 11.14 -9.34 7.50
N LEU A 283 10.10 -8.49 7.60
CA LEU A 283 8.72 -8.93 7.84
C LEU A 283 8.18 -9.83 6.72
N LEU A 284 8.67 -9.67 5.48
CA LEU A 284 8.32 -10.52 4.34
C LEU A 284 8.92 -11.92 4.52
N GLN A 285 10.17 -12.01 4.98
CA GLN A 285 10.82 -13.30 5.28
C GLN A 285 10.15 -14.02 6.44
N GLU A 286 9.65 -13.27 7.42
CA GLU A 286 8.87 -13.81 8.54
C GLU A 286 7.42 -14.20 8.17
N GLY A 287 6.96 -13.86 6.96
CA GLY A 287 5.59 -14.14 6.52
C GLY A 287 4.51 -13.27 7.19
N ARG A 288 4.88 -12.13 7.78
CA ARG A 288 3.96 -11.21 8.47
C ARG A 288 3.39 -10.13 7.55
N VAL A 289 4.08 -9.84 6.45
CA VAL A 289 3.61 -8.95 5.38
C VAL A 289 3.76 -9.65 4.03
N ARG A 290 2.95 -9.21 3.06
CA ARG A 290 3.00 -9.69 1.69
C ARG A 290 3.13 -8.54 0.72
N ARG A 291 3.96 -8.72 -0.29
CA ARG A 291 4.14 -7.74 -1.38
C ARG A 291 3.40 -8.22 -2.62
N ILE A 292 2.48 -7.38 -3.12
CA ILE A 292 1.73 -7.61 -4.35
C ILE A 292 2.05 -6.42 -5.27
N GLY A 293 2.82 -6.67 -6.32
CA GLY A 293 3.34 -5.63 -7.21
C GLY A 293 4.16 -4.56 -6.46
N THR A 294 3.64 -3.33 -6.42
CA THR A 294 4.24 -2.19 -5.70
C THR A 294 3.65 -1.94 -4.31
N THR A 295 2.61 -2.70 -3.95
CA THR A 295 1.85 -2.51 -2.71
C THR A 295 2.17 -3.58 -1.67
N TRP A 296 2.16 -3.15 -0.40
CA TRP A 296 2.39 -3.99 0.77
C TRP A 296 1.10 -4.17 1.55
N PHE A 297 0.87 -5.40 2.02
CA PHE A 297 -0.26 -5.80 2.84
C PHE A 297 0.26 -6.48 4.10
N THR A 298 -0.44 -6.34 5.23
CA THR A 298 -0.24 -7.27 6.35
C THR A 298 -0.81 -8.64 5.97
N GLN A 299 -0.24 -9.70 6.52
CA GLN A 299 -0.72 -11.06 6.26
C GLN A 299 -2.19 -11.22 6.66
N SER A 300 -2.61 -10.64 7.79
CA SER A 300 -4.00 -10.65 8.26
C SER A 300 -4.98 -9.97 7.29
N VAL A 301 -4.57 -8.88 6.65
CA VAL A 301 -5.39 -8.20 5.62
C VAL A 301 -5.46 -9.07 4.36
N TRP A 302 -4.36 -9.69 3.96
CA TRP A 302 -4.33 -10.59 2.81
C TRP A 302 -5.26 -11.79 3.02
N ASP A 303 -5.17 -12.46 4.16
CA ASP A 303 -6.02 -13.61 4.50
C ASP A 303 -7.50 -13.22 4.46
N ALA A 304 -7.83 -12.03 4.95
CA ALA A 304 -9.20 -11.52 4.91
C ALA A 304 -9.68 -11.20 3.48
N VAL A 305 -8.81 -10.75 2.57
CA VAL A 305 -9.15 -10.61 1.12
C VAL A 305 -9.44 -11.97 0.50
N VAL A 306 -8.62 -12.97 0.81
CA VAL A 306 -8.78 -14.35 0.31
C VAL A 306 -10.11 -14.92 0.81
N GLU A 307 -10.37 -14.84 2.12
CA GLU A 307 -11.59 -15.35 2.74
C GLU A 307 -12.84 -14.66 2.17
N GLU A 308 -12.81 -13.34 2.05
CA GLU A 308 -13.90 -12.56 1.46
C GLU A 308 -14.14 -12.94 -0.02
N THR A 309 -13.07 -13.10 -0.80
CA THR A 309 -13.16 -13.51 -2.21
C THR A 309 -13.79 -14.89 -2.34
N VAL A 310 -13.31 -15.88 -1.58
CA VAL A 310 -13.86 -17.25 -1.58
C VAL A 310 -15.32 -17.25 -1.15
N ARG A 311 -15.68 -16.45 -0.13
CA ARG A 311 -17.07 -16.32 0.31
C ARG A 311 -17.97 -15.75 -0.77
N LEU A 312 -17.55 -14.67 -1.43
CA LEU A 312 -18.31 -14.04 -2.52
C LEU A 312 -18.51 -14.99 -3.70
N LEU A 313 -17.46 -15.75 -4.09
CA LEU A 313 -17.56 -16.72 -5.16
C LEU A 313 -18.50 -17.87 -4.80
N ASN A 314 -18.42 -18.40 -3.57
CA ASN A 314 -19.34 -19.44 -3.11
C ASN A 314 -20.80 -18.98 -3.08
N GLU A 315 -21.07 -17.75 -2.63
CA GLU A 315 -22.41 -17.17 -2.64
C GLU A 315 -22.95 -17.05 -4.08
N GLN A 316 -22.12 -16.57 -5.01
CA GLN A 316 -22.46 -16.45 -6.41
C GLN A 316 -22.75 -17.79 -7.07
N HIS A 317 -21.89 -18.79 -6.85
CA HIS A 317 -22.11 -20.15 -7.38
C HIS A 317 -23.38 -20.80 -6.82
N ARG A 318 -23.75 -20.49 -5.57
CA ARG A 318 -25.00 -20.99 -4.97
C ARG A 318 -26.23 -20.28 -5.53
N GLN A 319 -26.16 -18.97 -5.73
CA GLN A 319 -27.28 -18.16 -6.21
C GLN A 319 -27.51 -18.32 -7.72
N TYR A 320 -26.45 -18.47 -8.49
CA TYR A 320 -26.48 -18.63 -9.95
C TYR A 320 -25.64 -19.83 -10.41
N PRO A 321 -26.10 -21.08 -10.18
CA PRO A 321 -25.32 -22.30 -10.48
C PRO A 321 -24.95 -22.51 -11.95
N LEU A 322 -25.59 -21.77 -12.87
CA LEU A 322 -25.34 -21.84 -14.31
C LEU A 322 -24.33 -20.79 -14.80
N ARG A 323 -24.05 -19.76 -13.99
CA ARG A 323 -23.09 -18.72 -14.38
C ARG A 323 -21.68 -19.19 -14.06
N SER A 324 -20.74 -18.91 -14.95
CA SER A 324 -19.33 -19.31 -14.82
C SER A 324 -18.54 -18.59 -13.76
N GLY A 325 -19.10 -17.60 -13.07
CA GLY A 325 -18.41 -16.88 -12.02
C GLY A 325 -18.95 -15.48 -11.80
N LEU A 326 -18.23 -14.75 -10.96
CA LEU A 326 -18.45 -13.34 -10.67
C LEU A 326 -17.63 -12.48 -11.63
N SER A 327 -18.22 -11.45 -12.23
CA SER A 327 -17.45 -10.55 -13.10
C SER A 327 -16.29 -9.89 -12.34
N LYS A 328 -15.14 -9.68 -12.99
CA LYS A 328 -13.98 -8.97 -12.39
C LYS A 328 -14.36 -7.58 -11.83
N GLU A 329 -15.25 -6.86 -12.52
CA GLU A 329 -15.71 -5.54 -12.08
C GLU A 329 -16.60 -5.60 -10.85
N GLU A 330 -17.50 -6.58 -10.76
CA GLU A 330 -18.36 -6.76 -9.60
C GLU A 330 -17.55 -7.22 -8.38
N TRP A 331 -16.62 -8.16 -8.57
CA TRP A 331 -15.66 -8.57 -7.53
C TRP A 331 -14.87 -7.38 -6.99
N ARG A 332 -14.29 -6.57 -7.89
CA ARG A 332 -13.56 -5.34 -7.51
C ARG A 332 -14.44 -4.37 -6.71
N THR A 333 -15.68 -4.17 -7.15
CA THR A 333 -16.63 -3.24 -6.51
C THR A 333 -17.04 -3.73 -5.13
N ARG A 334 -17.33 -5.03 -4.97
CA ARG A 334 -17.71 -5.63 -3.69
C ARG A 334 -16.56 -5.60 -2.67
N LEU A 335 -15.32 -5.78 -3.11
CA LEU A 335 -14.13 -5.66 -2.26
C LEU A 335 -13.61 -4.22 -2.09
N ASN A 336 -14.22 -3.25 -2.80
CA ASN A 336 -13.82 -1.85 -2.82
C ASN A 336 -12.33 -1.64 -3.16
N LEU A 337 -11.85 -2.39 -4.15
CA LEU A 337 -10.48 -2.32 -4.63
C LEU A 337 -10.34 -1.28 -5.75
N SER A 338 -9.17 -0.64 -5.81
CA SER A 338 -8.79 0.16 -6.97
C SER A 338 -8.57 -0.74 -8.19
N SER A 339 -8.74 -0.22 -9.40
CA SER A 339 -8.56 -1.00 -10.63
C SER A 339 -7.16 -1.62 -10.74
N ARG A 340 -6.13 -0.88 -10.31
CA ARG A 340 -4.75 -1.38 -10.28
C ARG A 340 -4.57 -2.50 -9.25
N ALA A 341 -5.00 -2.28 -8.01
CA ALA A 341 -4.85 -3.28 -6.96
C ALA A 341 -5.61 -4.56 -7.30
N ALA A 342 -6.82 -4.45 -7.88
CA ALA A 342 -7.61 -5.60 -8.29
C ALA A 342 -6.90 -6.47 -9.34
N ALA A 343 -6.23 -5.87 -10.33
CA ALA A 343 -5.49 -6.63 -11.33
C ALA A 343 -4.30 -7.40 -10.73
N GLU A 344 -3.51 -6.75 -9.86
CA GLU A 344 -2.35 -7.37 -9.22
C GLU A 344 -2.77 -8.46 -8.19
N ILE A 345 -3.82 -8.20 -7.40
CA ILE A 345 -4.40 -9.17 -6.48
C ILE A 345 -4.95 -10.38 -7.24
N PHE A 346 -5.72 -10.16 -8.32
CA PHE A 346 -6.27 -11.24 -9.13
C PHE A 346 -5.17 -12.14 -9.72
N ALA A 347 -4.13 -11.54 -10.31
CA ALA A 347 -3.01 -12.29 -10.86
C ALA A 347 -2.33 -13.16 -9.80
N THR A 348 -2.22 -12.65 -8.57
CA THR A 348 -1.62 -13.38 -7.44
C THR A 348 -2.52 -14.52 -6.96
N LEU A 349 -3.82 -14.27 -6.78
CA LEU A 349 -4.80 -15.30 -6.42
C LEU A 349 -4.88 -16.42 -7.48
N GLN A 350 -4.73 -16.08 -8.76
CA GLN A 350 -4.70 -17.04 -9.86
C GLN A 350 -3.41 -17.87 -9.85
N ALA A 351 -2.26 -17.25 -9.62
CA ALA A 351 -0.98 -17.94 -9.51
C ALA A 351 -0.94 -18.91 -8.32
N GLU A 352 -1.63 -18.57 -7.23
CA GLU A 352 -1.81 -19.43 -6.05
C GLU A 352 -2.88 -20.51 -6.22
N GLY A 353 -3.61 -20.51 -7.34
CA GLY A 353 -4.68 -21.48 -7.60
C GLY A 353 -5.90 -21.30 -6.70
N ILE A 354 -6.11 -20.12 -6.10
CA ILE A 354 -7.29 -19.81 -5.28
C ILE A 354 -8.49 -19.50 -6.19
N VAL A 355 -8.24 -18.85 -7.33
CA VAL A 355 -9.26 -18.47 -8.31
C VAL A 355 -8.83 -18.87 -9.72
N ALA A 356 -9.81 -19.03 -10.60
CA ALA A 356 -9.62 -19.26 -12.03
C ALA A 356 -10.42 -18.25 -12.85
N GLU A 357 -9.92 -17.92 -14.04
CA GLU A 357 -10.64 -17.11 -15.02
C GLU A 357 -11.56 -18.00 -15.87
N ALA A 358 -12.79 -17.56 -16.08
CA ALA A 358 -13.68 -18.17 -17.05
C ALA A 358 -13.28 -17.75 -18.48
N THR A 359 -13.17 -18.73 -19.37
CA THR A 359 -12.61 -18.60 -20.73
C THR A 359 -13.34 -17.58 -21.62
N THR A 360 -14.62 -17.31 -21.35
CA THR A 360 -15.52 -16.63 -22.29
C THR A 360 -15.96 -15.24 -21.83
N SER A 361 -15.82 -14.90 -20.54
CA SER A 361 -16.50 -13.74 -19.95
C SER A 361 -15.65 -12.85 -19.04
N GLY A 362 -14.36 -13.15 -18.86
CA GLY A 362 -13.51 -12.40 -17.92
C GLY A 362 -14.04 -12.47 -16.47
N SER A 363 -14.80 -13.53 -16.16
CA SER A 363 -15.36 -13.79 -14.84
C SER A 363 -14.38 -14.58 -13.98
N ILE A 364 -14.48 -14.40 -12.67
CA ILE A 364 -13.69 -15.06 -11.64
C ILE A 364 -14.53 -16.18 -11.05
N ARG A 365 -13.96 -17.37 -10.91
CA ARG A 365 -14.57 -18.51 -10.22
C ARG A 365 -13.57 -19.26 -9.36
N LEU A 366 -14.09 -20.17 -8.55
CA LEU A 366 -13.27 -21.17 -7.87
C LEU A 366 -12.82 -22.20 -8.91
N PRO A 367 -11.56 -22.69 -8.86
CA PRO A 367 -11.06 -23.65 -9.84
C PRO A 367 -11.88 -24.94 -9.92
N GLU A 368 -12.43 -25.39 -8.79
CA GLU A 368 -13.24 -26.61 -8.70
C GLU A 368 -14.71 -26.42 -9.11
N PHE A 369 -15.14 -25.18 -9.37
CA PHE A 369 -16.53 -24.93 -9.69
C PHE A 369 -16.88 -25.33 -11.13
N VAL A 370 -17.79 -26.29 -11.24
CA VAL A 370 -18.42 -26.71 -12.49
C VAL A 370 -19.91 -26.34 -12.44
N PRO A 371 -20.45 -25.64 -13.46
CA PRO A 371 -21.88 -25.33 -13.51
C PRO A 371 -22.73 -26.59 -13.39
N ARG A 372 -23.75 -26.54 -12.52
CA ARG A 372 -24.65 -27.68 -12.29
C ARG A 372 -26.02 -27.40 -12.87
N PHE A 373 -26.49 -28.30 -13.71
CA PHE A 373 -27.83 -28.28 -14.28
C PHE A 373 -28.83 -28.92 -13.31
N ASN A 374 -30.06 -28.39 -13.27
CA ASN A 374 -31.16 -29.10 -12.61
C ASN A 374 -31.68 -30.23 -13.50
N LYS A 375 -32.56 -31.11 -12.98
CA LYS A 375 -33.07 -32.27 -13.73
C LYS A 375 -33.76 -31.89 -15.06
N ALA A 376 -34.53 -30.81 -15.08
CA ALA A 376 -35.24 -30.37 -16.28
C ALA A 376 -34.26 -29.82 -17.35
N GLN A 377 -33.29 -29.02 -16.92
CA GLN A 377 -32.23 -28.50 -17.78
C GLN A 377 -31.36 -29.63 -18.31
N GLN A 378 -31.06 -30.64 -17.50
CA GLN A 378 -30.25 -31.77 -17.93
C GLN A 378 -30.95 -32.58 -19.02
N GLN A 379 -32.28 -32.78 -18.92
CA GLN A 379 -33.07 -33.37 -20.01
C GLN A 379 -33.05 -32.52 -21.29
N GLN A 380 -33.15 -31.20 -21.15
CA GLN A 380 -33.06 -30.28 -22.29
C GLN A 380 -31.67 -30.31 -22.95
N VAL A 381 -30.60 -30.39 -22.16
CA VAL A 381 -29.22 -30.55 -22.63
C VAL A 381 -29.06 -31.88 -23.36
N GLU A 382 -29.55 -32.98 -22.80
CA GLU A 382 -29.48 -34.30 -23.44
C GLU A 382 -30.20 -34.32 -24.80
N GLN A 383 -31.40 -33.73 -24.90
CA GLN A 383 -32.11 -33.60 -26.17
C GLN A 383 -31.37 -32.71 -27.17
N LEU A 384 -30.77 -31.61 -26.70
CA LEU A 384 -29.96 -30.74 -27.55
C LEU A 384 -28.74 -31.48 -28.11
N LEU A 385 -27.99 -32.18 -27.25
CA LEU A 385 -26.83 -32.96 -27.66
C LEU A 385 -27.20 -34.05 -28.68
N LEU A 386 -28.33 -34.73 -28.47
CA LEU A 386 -28.83 -35.76 -29.40
C LEU A 386 -29.16 -35.16 -30.78
N ARG A 387 -29.84 -34.00 -30.80
CA ARG A 387 -30.14 -33.27 -32.05
C ARG A 387 -28.89 -32.82 -32.80
N PHE A 388 -27.86 -32.39 -32.08
CA PHE A 388 -26.57 -32.05 -32.69
C PHE A 388 -25.84 -33.29 -33.23
N ARG A 389 -25.97 -34.45 -32.58
CA ARG A 389 -25.39 -35.72 -33.06
C ARG A 389 -26.12 -36.31 -34.26
N GLU A 390 -27.44 -36.14 -34.36
CA GLU A 390 -28.24 -36.59 -35.51
C GLU A 390 -27.92 -35.78 -36.78
N SER A 391 -27.54 -34.52 -36.64
CA SER A 391 -27.21 -33.62 -37.77
C SER A 391 -25.92 -32.83 -37.52
N PRO A 392 -24.75 -33.50 -37.51
CA PRO A 392 -23.49 -32.95 -37.02
C PRO A 392 -23.00 -31.72 -37.80
N TYR A 393 -23.32 -31.64 -39.10
CA TYR A 393 -22.86 -30.54 -39.98
C TYR A 393 -23.98 -29.61 -40.45
N THR A 394 -25.19 -29.77 -39.89
CA THR A 394 -26.38 -28.94 -40.16
C THR A 394 -27.05 -28.58 -38.84
N THR A 395 -26.27 -28.00 -37.92
CA THR A 395 -26.69 -27.75 -36.55
C THR A 395 -27.65 -26.55 -36.44
N PRO A 396 -28.57 -26.53 -35.47
CA PRO A 396 -29.39 -25.35 -35.22
C PRO A 396 -28.49 -24.14 -34.88
N GLY A 397 -28.89 -22.96 -35.35
CA GLY A 397 -28.12 -21.74 -35.10
C GLY A 397 -28.16 -21.34 -33.61
N ARG A 398 -27.27 -20.42 -33.20
CA ARG A 398 -27.21 -19.93 -31.82
C ARG A 398 -28.58 -19.48 -31.28
N GLY A 399 -29.33 -18.67 -32.02
CA GLY A 399 -30.64 -18.17 -31.56
C GLY A 399 -31.70 -19.27 -31.38
N GLU A 400 -31.69 -20.28 -32.25
CA GLU A 400 -32.60 -21.44 -32.12
C GLU A 400 -32.22 -22.29 -30.90
N THR A 401 -30.91 -22.46 -30.69
CA THR A 401 -30.35 -23.16 -29.52
C THR A 401 -30.68 -22.42 -28.22
N GLU A 402 -30.53 -21.09 -28.19
CA GLU A 402 -30.90 -20.23 -27.06
C GLU A 402 -32.40 -20.31 -26.76
N THR A 403 -33.25 -20.48 -27.78
CA THR A 403 -34.70 -20.64 -27.58
C THR A 403 -35.04 -21.99 -26.95
N LEU A 404 -34.28 -23.04 -27.28
CA LEU A 404 -34.51 -24.41 -26.79
C LEU A 404 -34.07 -24.61 -25.33
N VAL A 405 -32.88 -24.15 -24.96
CA VAL A 405 -32.28 -24.42 -23.64
C VAL A 405 -32.12 -23.17 -22.77
N GLY A 406 -32.32 -21.97 -23.34
CA GLY A 406 -32.05 -20.70 -22.69
C GLY A 406 -30.58 -20.25 -22.83
N PRO A 407 -30.32 -18.94 -22.78
CA PRO A 407 -28.97 -18.38 -22.97
C PRO A 407 -27.99 -18.80 -21.86
N GLU A 408 -28.45 -18.93 -20.61
CA GLU A 408 -27.57 -19.32 -19.49
C GLU A 408 -27.08 -20.77 -19.60
N VAL A 409 -27.94 -21.70 -20.03
CA VAL A 409 -27.58 -23.11 -20.23
C VAL A 409 -26.61 -23.24 -21.40
N LEU A 410 -26.88 -22.57 -22.52
CA LEU A 410 -25.98 -22.60 -23.68
C LEU A 410 -24.58 -22.07 -23.33
N ASN A 411 -24.50 -20.94 -22.62
CA ASN A 411 -23.20 -20.39 -22.20
C ASN A 411 -22.44 -21.36 -21.30
N ALA A 412 -23.13 -22.01 -20.35
CA ALA A 412 -22.51 -23.02 -19.49
C ALA A 412 -21.95 -24.21 -20.29
N LEU A 413 -22.64 -24.68 -21.33
CA LEU A 413 -22.16 -25.78 -22.18
C LEU A 413 -20.96 -25.39 -23.04
N ILE A 414 -20.94 -24.17 -23.56
CA ILE A 414 -19.78 -23.63 -24.29
C ILE A 414 -18.57 -23.54 -23.35
N GLU A 415 -18.76 -23.07 -22.12
CA GLU A 415 -17.69 -22.93 -21.12
C GLU A 415 -17.18 -24.27 -20.57
N GLN A 416 -18.04 -25.28 -20.48
CA GLN A 416 -17.64 -26.66 -20.21
C GLN A 416 -16.84 -27.29 -21.37
N GLY A 417 -16.70 -26.59 -22.50
CA GLY A 417 -16.00 -27.07 -23.68
C GLY A 417 -16.79 -28.11 -24.48
N GLN A 418 -18.09 -28.29 -24.21
CA GLN A 418 -18.92 -29.23 -24.98
C GLN A 418 -19.28 -28.67 -26.36
N PHE A 419 -19.41 -27.35 -26.46
CA PHE A 419 -19.64 -26.66 -27.73
C PHE A 419 -18.49 -25.73 -28.08
N VAL A 420 -18.16 -25.69 -29.37
CA VAL A 420 -17.24 -24.74 -29.97
C VAL A 420 -18.06 -23.72 -30.76
N LYS A 421 -17.91 -22.44 -30.41
CA LYS A 421 -18.57 -21.34 -31.11
C LYS A 421 -17.72 -20.89 -32.30
N LEU A 422 -18.30 -20.91 -33.50
CA LEU A 422 -17.67 -20.48 -34.75
C LEU A 422 -18.42 -19.26 -35.30
N GLY A 423 -17.72 -18.14 -35.44
CA GLY A 423 -18.30 -16.87 -35.89
C GLY A 423 -19.48 -16.40 -35.02
N ASP A 424 -20.42 -15.68 -35.63
CA ASP A 424 -21.52 -15.01 -34.91
C ASP A 424 -22.78 -15.86 -34.68
N GLY A 425 -22.80 -17.14 -35.07
CA GLY A 425 -24.02 -17.94 -34.88
C GLY A 425 -23.93 -19.44 -35.11
N VAL A 426 -22.76 -19.98 -35.45
CA VAL A 426 -22.60 -21.43 -35.66
C VAL A 426 -22.02 -22.07 -34.41
N LEU A 427 -22.60 -23.20 -34.01
CA LEU A 427 -22.17 -24.01 -32.90
C LEU A 427 -21.90 -25.42 -33.41
N PHE A 428 -20.79 -26.00 -32.96
CA PHE A 428 -20.49 -27.42 -33.15
C PHE A 428 -20.27 -28.07 -31.80
N LEU A 429 -20.60 -29.36 -31.69
CA LEU A 429 -20.08 -30.15 -30.59
C LEU A 429 -18.56 -30.26 -30.72
N HIS A 430 -17.86 -30.30 -29.60
CA HIS A 430 -16.40 -30.44 -29.60
C HIS A 430 -15.93 -31.68 -30.36
N GLU A 431 -16.60 -32.83 -30.15
CA GLU A 431 -16.31 -34.08 -30.86
C GLU A 431 -16.45 -33.91 -32.38
N THR A 432 -17.54 -33.28 -32.83
CA THR A 432 -17.80 -33.04 -34.26
C THR A 432 -16.82 -32.04 -34.85
N TYR A 433 -16.44 -31.00 -34.10
CA TYR A 433 -15.46 -30.01 -34.52
C TYR A 433 -14.08 -30.64 -34.75
N VAL A 434 -13.62 -31.47 -33.81
CA VAL A 434 -12.35 -32.20 -33.92
C VAL A 434 -12.36 -33.15 -35.13
N GLU A 435 -13.45 -33.91 -35.31
CA GLU A 435 -13.62 -34.80 -36.46
C GLU A 435 -13.65 -34.03 -37.79
N ALA A 436 -14.35 -32.89 -37.84
CA ALA A 436 -14.42 -32.04 -39.02
C ALA A 436 -13.03 -31.55 -39.45
N ILE A 437 -12.25 -31.05 -38.49
CA ILE A 437 -10.88 -30.60 -38.75
C ILE A 437 -10.01 -31.75 -39.24
N ALA A 438 -10.09 -32.92 -38.61
CA ALA A 438 -9.31 -34.08 -39.01
C ALA A 438 -9.59 -34.49 -40.47
N LYS A 439 -10.87 -34.53 -40.87
CA LYS A 439 -11.28 -34.84 -42.25
C LYS A 439 -10.78 -33.81 -43.27
N LEU A 440 -10.91 -32.52 -42.95
CA LEU A 440 -10.45 -31.44 -43.84
C LEU A 440 -8.93 -31.41 -43.98
N VAL A 441 -8.19 -31.59 -42.87
CA VAL A 441 -6.73 -31.67 -42.89
C VAL A 441 -6.27 -32.89 -43.70
N GLN A 442 -6.92 -34.04 -43.52
CA GLN A 442 -6.62 -35.24 -44.31
C GLN A 442 -6.86 -34.99 -45.82
N PHE A 443 -7.98 -34.36 -46.17
CA PHE A 443 -8.29 -34.04 -47.56
C PHE A 443 -7.20 -33.15 -48.19
N ILE A 444 -6.75 -32.10 -47.49
CA ILE A 444 -5.66 -31.23 -47.98
C ILE A 444 -4.34 -31.99 -48.06
N ARG A 445 -4.04 -32.92 -47.14
CA ARG A 445 -2.83 -33.75 -47.23
C ARG A 445 -2.83 -34.65 -48.47
N GLU A 446 -3.99 -35.14 -48.89
CA GLU A 446 -4.14 -36.02 -50.05
C GLU A 446 -4.17 -35.25 -51.37
N HIS A 447 -4.82 -34.08 -51.42
CA HIS A 447 -5.07 -33.32 -52.66
C HIS A 447 -4.19 -32.05 -52.80
N GLY A 448 -3.42 -31.70 -51.76
CA GLY A 448 -2.53 -30.54 -51.72
C GLY A 448 -3.23 -29.23 -51.35
N THR A 449 -4.39 -28.95 -51.94
CA THR A 449 -5.19 -27.74 -51.70
C THR A 449 -6.66 -28.10 -51.51
N MET A 450 -7.45 -27.15 -51.00
CA MET A 450 -8.89 -27.32 -50.81
C MET A 450 -9.65 -26.01 -51.01
N THR A 451 -10.65 -26.05 -51.89
CA THR A 451 -11.63 -24.97 -52.09
C THR A 451 -12.77 -25.05 -51.08
N VAL A 452 -13.54 -23.97 -50.94
CA VAL A 452 -14.75 -23.95 -50.09
C VAL A 452 -15.80 -24.97 -50.56
N SER A 453 -15.88 -25.23 -51.87
CA SER A 453 -16.83 -26.21 -52.44
C SER A 453 -16.42 -27.64 -52.09
N GLU A 454 -15.14 -27.98 -52.16
CA GLU A 454 -14.65 -29.31 -51.78
C GLU A 454 -14.80 -29.55 -50.27
N ALA A 455 -14.47 -28.55 -49.44
CA ALA A 455 -14.70 -28.64 -47.99
C ALA A 455 -16.16 -28.92 -47.64
N ARG A 456 -17.09 -28.33 -48.40
CA ARG A 456 -18.53 -28.57 -48.27
C ARG A 456 -18.90 -30.00 -48.63
N ASP A 457 -18.34 -30.52 -49.72
CA ASP A 457 -18.66 -31.84 -50.23
C ASP A 457 -18.07 -32.95 -49.33
N VAL A 458 -16.88 -32.73 -48.76
CA VAL A 458 -16.21 -33.63 -47.79
C VAL A 458 -17.01 -33.78 -46.50
N LEU A 459 -17.56 -32.69 -45.97
CA LEU A 459 -18.32 -32.71 -44.72
C LEU A 459 -19.84 -32.87 -44.92
N GLY A 460 -20.33 -32.85 -46.16
CA GLY A 460 -21.77 -32.90 -46.46
C GLY A 460 -22.57 -31.75 -45.85
N ALA A 461 -21.94 -30.59 -45.66
CA ALA A 461 -22.51 -29.44 -44.95
C ALA A 461 -23.02 -28.37 -45.93
N THR A 462 -23.64 -27.29 -45.42
CA THR A 462 -23.93 -26.11 -46.27
C THR A 462 -22.84 -25.05 -46.12
N ARG A 463 -22.72 -24.14 -47.10
CA ARG A 463 -21.75 -23.03 -47.08
C ARG A 463 -21.83 -22.18 -45.80
N LYS A 464 -23.03 -22.08 -45.20
CA LYS A 464 -23.30 -21.37 -43.94
C LYS A 464 -22.46 -21.90 -42.76
N TYR A 465 -22.18 -23.20 -42.71
CA TYR A 465 -21.44 -23.83 -41.60
C TYR A 465 -19.95 -24.01 -41.91
N ILE A 466 -19.62 -24.24 -43.18
CA ILE A 466 -18.23 -24.44 -43.63
C ILE A 466 -17.42 -23.15 -43.57
N LEU A 467 -18.00 -22.02 -43.99
CA LEU A 467 -17.24 -20.78 -44.07
C LEU A 467 -16.72 -20.34 -42.68
N PRO A 468 -17.54 -20.29 -41.61
CA PRO A 468 -17.05 -19.98 -40.26
C PRO A 468 -16.03 -21.00 -39.72
N LEU A 469 -16.17 -22.28 -40.08
CA LEU A 469 -15.21 -23.31 -39.68
C LEU A 469 -13.84 -23.09 -40.33
N LEU A 470 -13.80 -22.81 -41.63
CA LEU A 470 -12.56 -22.53 -42.34
C LEU A 470 -11.92 -21.23 -41.87
N GLU A 471 -12.71 -20.17 -41.62
CA GLU A 471 -12.21 -18.91 -41.03
C GLU A 471 -11.61 -19.13 -39.64
N HIS A 472 -12.23 -19.99 -38.82
CA HIS A 472 -11.71 -20.35 -37.51
C HIS A 472 -10.41 -21.17 -37.61
N MET A 473 -10.31 -22.11 -38.56
CA MET A 473 -9.07 -22.84 -38.85
C MET A 473 -7.95 -21.91 -39.34
N ASP A 474 -8.29 -20.91 -40.15
CA ASP A 474 -7.35 -19.88 -40.62
C ASP A 474 -6.84 -19.02 -39.45
N THR A 475 -7.74 -18.63 -38.53
CA THR A 475 -7.41 -17.87 -37.31
C THR A 475 -6.49 -18.66 -36.37
N LEU A 476 -6.76 -19.96 -36.23
CA LEU A 476 -5.91 -20.90 -35.49
C LEU A 476 -4.68 -21.35 -36.28
N LYS A 477 -4.41 -20.80 -37.48
CA LYS A 477 -3.25 -21.13 -38.33
C LYS A 477 -3.13 -22.62 -38.69
N ILE A 478 -4.23 -23.37 -38.61
CA ILE A 478 -4.34 -24.76 -39.07
C ILE A 478 -4.40 -24.78 -40.60
N THR A 479 -5.07 -23.81 -41.21
CA THR A 479 -5.08 -23.60 -42.66
C THR A 479 -4.61 -22.19 -43.01
N ARG A 480 -4.24 -21.99 -44.27
CA ARG A 480 -3.91 -20.68 -44.83
C ARG A 480 -4.62 -20.52 -46.17
N ARG A 481 -5.37 -19.43 -46.32
CA ARG A 481 -6.02 -19.07 -47.56
C ARG A 481 -5.03 -18.44 -48.55
N ILE A 482 -5.00 -18.98 -49.78
CA ILE A 482 -4.24 -18.47 -50.92
C ILE A 482 -5.22 -18.34 -52.10
N GLY A 483 -5.71 -17.13 -52.35
CA GLY A 483 -6.77 -16.90 -53.34
C GLY A 483 -8.09 -17.57 -52.93
N ASP A 484 -8.56 -18.48 -53.78
CA ASP A 484 -9.80 -19.23 -53.61
C ASP A 484 -9.60 -20.61 -52.94
N GLU A 485 -8.34 -21.00 -52.72
CA GLU A 485 -7.96 -22.27 -52.13
C GLU A 485 -7.33 -22.09 -50.74
N ARG A 486 -7.32 -23.17 -49.97
CA ARG A 486 -6.65 -23.27 -48.68
C ARG A 486 -5.62 -24.38 -48.70
N VAL A 487 -4.47 -24.08 -48.12
CA VAL A 487 -3.38 -25.03 -47.88
C VAL A 487 -3.18 -25.24 -46.39
N LEU A 488 -2.44 -26.27 -46.00
CA LEU A 488 -2.09 -26.50 -44.60
C LEU A 488 -1.24 -25.35 -44.06
N GLY A 489 -1.59 -24.91 -42.85
CA GLY A 489 -0.86 -23.93 -42.08
C GLY A 489 0.30 -24.55 -41.30
N ILE A 490 0.94 -23.72 -40.46
CA ILE A 490 2.14 -24.12 -39.70
C ILE A 490 1.79 -25.00 -38.50
N GLN A 491 0.52 -24.99 -38.05
CA GLN A 491 0.04 -25.75 -36.89
C GLN A 491 -0.77 -27.01 -37.25
N ALA A 492 -0.67 -27.49 -38.50
CA ALA A 492 -1.50 -28.56 -39.07
C ALA A 492 -0.95 -29.99 -38.93
#